data_AF-A0A1G9XWA4-F1
#
_entry.id   AF-A0A1G9XWA4-F1
#
_cell.length_a   1.000
_cell.length_b   1.000
_cell.length_c   1.000
_cell.angle_alpha   90.00
_cell.angle_beta   90.00
_cell.angle_gamma   90.00
#
_symmetry.space_group_name_H-M   'P 1'
#
loop_
_entity.id
_entity.type
_entity.pdbx_description
1 polymer ?
#
loop_
_entity_poly.entity_id
_entity_poly.type
_entity_poly.pdbx_seq_one_letter_code
_entity_poly.pdbx_strand_id
1 'polypeptide(L)'
;MAKYRGFIDDDGNERDYSSNVGDDRGDDRGEHRGREDGNDDHFVHRFGTVDANAIDPAHPGQMYFGNGNFATGYNIADNAKEHVEVALKVHQRGGVVDETPTFDSHGNPTYTEAAGLQIATPGHERANWNFDFSADTALGGGNHTLDQFNFKLTIANGTHTETFDLAKGSSHLWISEQNPSHVFGGDDFNHPATPGVMGSQAENSVNLAFHAFDDFGSLATRLASGQHYEITLQTFEHHEQIAAVHNSVVLMA
;
A
#
# COMPACT_ATOMS: atom_id res chain seq x y z
N MET A 1 -59.27 -22.49 11.26
CA MET A 1 -58.08 -23.23 10.76
C MET A 1 -58.32 -23.58 9.31
N ALA A 2 -57.80 -22.75 8.40
CA ALA A 2 -57.80 -23.02 6.97
C ALA A 2 -56.32 -23.07 6.54
N LYS A 3 -55.87 -24.22 6.02
CA LYS A 3 -54.55 -24.34 5.40
C LYS A 3 -54.67 -23.85 3.96
N TYR A 4 -54.01 -22.75 3.62
CA TYR A 4 -53.79 -22.37 2.23
C TYR A 4 -52.81 -23.35 1.60
N ARG A 5 -53.18 -23.92 0.46
CA ARG A 5 -52.31 -24.78 -0.37
C ARG A 5 -51.37 -23.88 -1.16
N GLY A 6 -50.06 -24.09 -1.01
CA GLY A 6 -49.05 -23.49 -1.88
C GLY A 6 -49.13 -24.06 -3.30
N PHE A 7 -48.85 -23.22 -4.29
CA PHE A 7 -48.56 -23.66 -5.66
C PHE A 7 -47.08 -24.08 -5.74
N ILE A 8 -46.84 -25.18 -6.44
CA ILE A 8 -45.50 -25.69 -6.78
C ILE A 8 -45.06 -24.93 -8.05
N ASP A 9 -43.85 -24.37 -8.05
CA ASP A 9 -43.23 -23.84 -9.27
C ASP A 9 -42.57 -24.96 -10.08
N ASP A 10 -42.34 -24.74 -11.39
CA ASP A 10 -41.86 -25.76 -12.33
C ASP A 10 -40.44 -26.30 -12.03
N ASP A 11 -39.75 -25.71 -11.04
CA ASP A 11 -38.40 -26.11 -10.60
C ASP A 11 -38.41 -26.92 -9.28
N GLY A 12 -39.58 -27.17 -8.69
CA GLY A 12 -39.75 -28.09 -7.57
C GLY A 12 -39.20 -27.59 -6.23
N ASN A 13 -39.02 -26.28 -6.03
CA ASN A 13 -38.52 -25.71 -4.78
C ASN A 13 -39.65 -25.03 -3.98
N GLU A 14 -39.96 -25.57 -2.81
CA GLU A 14 -40.83 -24.89 -1.84
C GLU A 14 -40.10 -23.65 -1.27
N ARG A 15 -40.56 -22.45 -1.60
CA ARG A 15 -40.11 -21.21 -0.94
C ARG A 15 -41.04 -20.85 0.21
N ASP A 16 -40.57 -21.07 1.43
CA ASP A 16 -41.21 -20.55 2.64
C ASP A 16 -41.00 -19.04 2.74
N TYR A 17 -42.04 -18.27 2.39
CA TYR A 17 -42.12 -16.85 2.74
C TYR A 17 -42.59 -16.70 4.20
N SER A 18 -41.67 -16.86 5.15
CA SER A 18 -41.87 -16.30 6.49
C SER A 18 -41.46 -14.82 6.47
N SER A 19 -42.46 -13.94 6.33
CA SER A 19 -42.31 -12.51 6.53
C SER A 19 -42.02 -12.22 8.01
N ASN A 20 -40.75 -12.03 8.37
CA ASN A 20 -40.38 -11.36 9.61
C ASN A 20 -40.21 -9.87 9.32
N VAL A 21 -41.29 -9.14 9.57
CA VAL A 21 -41.29 -7.69 9.78
C VAL A 21 -40.60 -7.45 11.13
N GLY A 22 -39.44 -6.80 11.11
CA GLY A 22 -38.68 -6.46 12.30
C GLY A 22 -37.75 -5.26 12.04
N ASP A 23 -38.31 -4.07 12.23
CA ASP A 23 -37.68 -2.80 12.66
C ASP A 23 -36.30 -2.39 12.10
N ASP A 24 -36.36 -1.65 11.00
CA ASP A 24 -35.33 -0.68 10.55
C ASP A 24 -35.20 0.49 11.54
N ARG A 25 -34.09 0.57 12.29
CA ARG A 25 -33.50 1.84 12.78
C ARG A 25 -31.98 1.72 13.00
N GLY A 26 -31.23 2.32 12.06
CA GLY A 26 -30.06 3.17 12.31
C GLY A 26 -28.81 2.54 12.91
N ASP A 27 -27.79 2.30 12.09
CA ASP A 27 -26.57 3.12 12.06
C ASP A 27 -25.61 2.55 11.02
N ASP A 28 -25.71 3.08 9.80
CA ASP A 28 -24.72 2.93 8.73
C ASP A 28 -23.41 3.61 9.18
N ARG A 29 -22.52 2.83 9.79
CA ARG A 29 -21.08 3.06 9.70
C ARG A 29 -20.56 2.00 8.74
N GLY A 30 -20.28 2.42 7.51
CA GLY A 30 -19.72 1.58 6.46
C GLY A 30 -18.33 1.08 6.83
N GLU A 31 -18.27 0.05 7.65
CA GLU A 31 -17.17 -0.91 7.63
C GLU A 31 -17.56 -1.97 6.61
N HIS A 32 -16.99 -1.90 5.40
CA HIS A 32 -16.98 -3.02 4.47
C HIS A 32 -16.09 -4.13 5.05
N ARG A 33 -16.55 -4.78 6.13
CA ARG A 33 -16.03 -6.10 6.49
C ARG A 33 -16.65 -7.09 5.51
N GLY A 34 -15.79 -7.81 4.81
CA GLY A 34 -16.17 -8.89 3.91
C GLY A 34 -17.20 -9.81 4.57
N ARG A 35 -18.17 -10.27 3.77
CA ARG A 35 -19.18 -11.22 4.21
C ARG A 35 -18.50 -12.50 4.68
N GLU A 36 -18.98 -13.05 5.80
CA GLU A 36 -18.63 -14.35 6.37
C GLU A 36 -19.21 -15.52 5.54
N ASP A 37 -19.07 -15.53 4.21
CA ASP A 37 -19.52 -16.64 3.35
C ASP A 37 -18.42 -17.65 3.01
N GLY A 38 -17.25 -17.54 3.64
CA GLY A 38 -16.22 -18.60 3.63
C GLY A 38 -15.61 -18.83 2.25
N ASN A 39 -15.57 -17.76 1.44
CA ASN A 39 -14.89 -17.71 0.15
C ASN A 39 -13.91 -16.52 0.15
N ASP A 40 -13.07 -16.47 1.17
CA ASP A 40 -12.20 -15.35 1.53
C ASP A 40 -10.91 -15.32 0.69
N ASP A 41 -10.94 -15.90 -0.51
CA ASP A 41 -9.86 -15.87 -1.53
C ASP A 41 -9.72 -14.47 -2.19
N HIS A 42 -10.43 -13.45 -1.68
CA HIS A 42 -10.50 -12.16 -2.33
C HIS A 42 -9.35 -11.26 -1.91
N PHE A 43 -8.48 -10.95 -2.88
CA PHE A 43 -7.63 -9.76 -2.83
C PHE A 43 -8.51 -8.54 -2.57
N VAL A 44 -8.27 -7.82 -1.48
CA VAL A 44 -9.03 -6.60 -1.14
C VAL A 44 -8.17 -5.39 -1.44
N HIS A 45 -8.61 -4.56 -2.37
CA HIS A 45 -8.04 -3.23 -2.59
C HIS A 45 -8.81 -2.19 -1.81
N ARG A 46 -8.11 -1.34 -1.06
CA ARG A 46 -8.73 -0.29 -0.24
C ARG A 46 -7.81 0.91 -0.07
N PHE A 47 -8.42 2.05 0.23
CA PHE A 47 -7.70 3.24 0.68
C PHE A 47 -7.96 3.45 2.18
N GLY A 48 -6.92 3.51 3.02
CA GLY A 48 -7.13 3.60 4.46
C GLY A 48 -5.87 3.45 5.31
N THR A 49 -6.04 2.77 6.44
CA THR A 49 -4.98 2.51 7.43
C THR A 49 -4.35 1.15 7.18
N VAL A 50 -3.02 1.05 7.23
CA VAL A 50 -2.30 -0.24 7.18
C VAL A 50 -2.69 -1.15 8.35
N ASP A 51 -2.35 -2.44 8.27
CA ASP A 51 -2.59 -3.40 9.35
C ASP A 51 -1.91 -2.94 10.66
N ALA A 52 -2.51 -3.31 11.79
CA ALA A 52 -2.02 -2.94 13.12
C ALA A 52 -0.60 -3.46 13.41
N ASN A 53 -0.15 -4.50 12.71
CA ASN A 53 1.21 -5.03 12.84
C ASN A 53 2.27 -4.16 12.17
N ALA A 54 1.90 -3.30 11.23
CA ALA A 54 2.77 -2.29 10.62
C ALA A 54 2.79 -0.95 11.41
N ILE A 55 2.02 -0.86 12.50
CA ILE A 55 1.93 0.37 13.32
C ILE A 55 2.82 0.25 14.55
N ASP A 56 3.65 1.27 14.78
CA ASP A 56 4.48 1.33 15.99
C ASP A 56 3.61 1.45 17.25
N PRO A 57 3.59 0.44 18.15
CA PRO A 57 2.81 0.51 19.37
C PRO A 57 3.32 1.57 20.35
N ALA A 58 4.57 2.02 20.22
CA ALA A 58 5.12 3.11 21.04
C ALA A 58 4.62 4.48 20.59
N HIS A 59 4.20 4.62 19.33
CA HIS A 59 3.66 5.85 18.74
C HIS A 59 2.35 5.55 17.99
N PRO A 60 1.23 5.32 18.71
CA PRO A 60 -0.02 4.88 18.10
C PRO A 60 -0.47 5.74 16.92
N GLY A 61 -0.76 5.08 15.80
CA GLY A 61 -1.16 5.72 14.55
C GLY A 61 0.00 6.16 13.64
N GLN A 62 1.24 5.83 13.99
CA GLN A 62 2.43 6.05 13.17
C GLN A 62 3.09 4.74 12.76
N MET A 63 3.84 4.80 11.67
CA MET A 63 4.72 3.72 11.20
C MET A 63 5.96 3.58 12.11
N TYR A 64 6.68 2.47 12.03
CA TYR A 64 7.98 2.28 12.70
C TYR A 64 9.11 3.14 12.09
N PHE A 65 8.98 3.53 10.82
CA PHE A 65 9.96 4.41 10.17
C PHE A 65 9.68 5.90 10.43
N GLY A 66 10.77 6.63 10.67
CA GLY A 66 10.74 8.08 10.85
C GLY A 66 9.88 8.55 12.03
N ASN A 67 9.46 9.81 11.99
CA ASN A 67 8.58 10.42 12.98
C ASN A 67 7.57 11.30 12.24
N GLY A 68 6.29 11.21 12.62
CA GLY A 68 5.21 11.93 11.94
C GLY A 68 4.71 11.26 10.66
N ASN A 69 5.12 10.02 10.39
CA ASN A 69 4.59 9.23 9.27
C ASN A 69 3.35 8.48 9.75
N PHE A 70 2.16 8.99 9.41
CA PHE A 70 0.91 8.39 9.83
C PHE A 70 0.63 7.08 9.08
N ALA A 71 0.05 6.11 9.79
CA ALA A 71 -0.39 4.81 9.28
C ALA A 71 -1.63 4.88 8.39
N THR A 72 -2.20 6.06 8.18
CA THR A 72 -3.39 6.32 7.37
C THR A 72 -3.05 6.81 5.96
N GLY A 73 -4.04 6.81 5.06
CA GLY A 73 -3.91 7.43 3.73
C GLY A 73 -3.15 6.58 2.72
N TYR A 74 -3.05 5.27 2.94
CA TYR A 74 -2.41 4.34 2.02
C TYR A 74 -3.42 3.75 1.05
N ASN A 75 -2.99 3.56 -0.19
CA ASN A 75 -3.56 2.60 -1.12
C ASN A 75 -3.01 1.22 -0.80
N ILE A 76 -3.89 0.27 -0.51
CA ILE A 76 -3.57 -1.01 0.13
C ILE A 76 -4.16 -2.15 -0.69
N ALA A 77 -3.40 -3.22 -0.81
CA ALA A 77 -3.87 -4.52 -1.28
C ALA A 77 -3.58 -5.59 -0.23
N ASP A 78 -4.65 -6.21 0.26
CA ASP A 78 -4.61 -7.30 1.23
C ASP A 78 -4.76 -8.64 0.52
N ASN A 79 -3.96 -9.61 0.95
CA ASN A 79 -4.17 -11.03 0.72
C ASN A 79 -4.25 -11.73 2.09
N ALA A 80 -5.48 -11.90 2.56
CA ALA A 80 -5.76 -12.52 3.85
C ALA A 80 -5.33 -14.00 3.91
N LYS A 81 -5.32 -14.70 2.77
CA LYS A 81 -4.94 -16.11 2.69
C LYS A 81 -3.45 -16.32 2.95
N GLU A 82 -2.62 -15.48 2.36
CA GLU A 82 -1.16 -15.54 2.54
C GLU A 82 -0.66 -14.63 3.67
N HIS A 83 -1.58 -13.96 4.37
CA HIS A 83 -1.28 -12.94 5.38
C HIS A 83 -0.29 -11.86 4.88
N VAL A 84 -0.52 -11.37 3.67
CA VAL A 84 0.28 -10.31 3.06
C VAL A 84 -0.55 -9.04 2.88
N GLU A 85 -0.01 -7.90 3.30
CA GLU A 85 -0.49 -6.57 2.94
C GLU A 85 0.65 -5.82 2.21
N VAL A 86 0.32 -5.13 1.12
CA VAL A 86 1.20 -4.12 0.52
C VAL A 86 0.49 -2.80 0.42
N ALA A 87 1.22 -1.73 0.70
CA ALA A 87 0.67 -0.40 0.80
C ALA A 87 1.59 0.66 0.19
N LEU A 88 1.00 1.62 -0.52
CA LEU A 88 1.69 2.80 -1.06
C LEU A 88 0.96 4.08 -0.72
N LYS A 89 1.72 5.12 -0.43
CA LYS A 89 1.23 6.46 -0.14
C LYS A 89 2.17 7.50 -0.72
N VAL A 90 1.66 8.69 -0.99
CA VAL A 90 2.46 9.85 -1.38
C VAL A 90 2.09 10.99 -0.44
N HIS A 91 3.09 11.74 0.00
CA HIS A 91 2.88 12.89 0.86
C HIS A 91 3.83 14.04 0.54
N GLN A 92 3.43 15.25 0.93
CA GLN A 92 4.35 16.40 0.96
C GLN A 92 5.37 16.24 2.07
N ARG A 93 6.64 16.44 1.72
CA ARG A 93 7.74 16.27 2.65
C ARG A 93 7.70 17.35 3.72
N GLY A 94 7.68 16.97 4.99
CA GLY A 94 7.61 17.93 6.12
C GLY A 94 6.24 18.58 6.30
N GLY A 95 5.23 18.14 5.56
CA GLY A 95 3.83 18.40 5.85
C GLY A 95 3.38 17.62 7.09
N VAL A 96 2.30 18.09 7.73
CA VAL A 96 1.64 17.40 8.84
C VAL A 96 0.33 16.72 8.42
N VAL A 97 0.01 16.74 7.13
CA VAL A 97 -1.24 16.20 6.58
C VAL A 97 -0.90 15.39 5.33
N ASP A 98 -1.55 14.24 5.22
CA ASP A 98 -1.50 13.39 4.04
C ASP A 98 -2.18 14.07 2.86
N GLU A 99 -1.60 13.92 1.67
CA GLU A 99 -2.23 14.41 0.46
C GLU A 99 -3.48 13.60 0.13
N THR A 100 -4.53 14.29 -0.34
CA THR A 100 -5.77 13.63 -0.75
C THR A 100 -5.72 13.37 -2.25
N PRO A 101 -5.59 12.11 -2.70
CA PRO A 101 -5.52 11.81 -4.12
C PRO A 101 -6.90 11.94 -4.79
N THR A 102 -6.88 12.03 -6.11
CA THR A 102 -8.04 11.67 -6.94
C THR A 102 -7.94 10.21 -7.35
N PHE A 103 -9.05 9.54 -7.64
CA PHE A 103 -9.04 8.13 -8.05
C PHE A 103 -9.40 7.97 -9.52
N ASP A 104 -8.69 7.07 -10.22
CA ASP A 104 -9.03 6.68 -11.59
C ASP A 104 -10.25 5.75 -11.62
N SER A 105 -10.66 5.29 -12.81
CA SER A 105 -11.79 4.37 -12.96
C SER A 105 -11.57 2.98 -12.35
N HIS A 106 -10.33 2.64 -11.99
CA HIS A 106 -9.94 1.38 -11.37
C HIS A 106 -9.73 1.52 -9.86
N GLY A 107 -9.89 2.72 -9.29
CA GLY A 107 -9.67 2.99 -7.88
C GLY A 107 -8.21 3.21 -7.50
N ASN A 108 -7.31 3.42 -8.48
CA ASN A 108 -5.92 3.77 -8.19
C ASN A 108 -5.80 5.28 -7.92
N PRO A 109 -5.07 5.69 -6.88
CA PRO A 109 -4.87 7.10 -6.58
C PRO A 109 -3.91 7.77 -7.56
N THR A 110 -4.23 9.00 -7.91
CA THR A 110 -3.36 9.96 -8.59
C THR A 110 -3.13 11.14 -7.66
N TYR A 111 -1.86 11.43 -7.41
CA TYR A 111 -1.38 12.55 -6.59
C TYR A 111 -0.86 13.67 -7.48
N THR A 112 -1.09 14.91 -7.06
CA THR A 112 -0.56 16.10 -7.72
C THR A 112 0.40 16.79 -6.76
N GLU A 113 1.69 16.80 -7.10
CA GLU A 113 2.74 17.29 -6.22
C GLU A 113 3.46 18.49 -6.82
N ALA A 114 4.02 19.33 -5.94
CA ALA A 114 4.86 20.44 -6.37
C ALA A 114 6.17 19.93 -6.98
N ALA A 115 6.46 20.38 -8.20
CA ALA A 115 7.73 20.16 -8.86
C ALA A 115 8.88 20.85 -8.09
N GLY A 116 10.10 20.40 -8.36
CA GLY A 116 11.32 21.00 -7.84
C GLY A 116 11.73 20.52 -6.45
N LEU A 117 12.68 21.26 -5.88
CA LEU A 117 13.34 20.94 -4.62
C LEU A 117 12.67 21.66 -3.45
N GLN A 118 12.45 20.92 -2.36
CA GLN A 118 12.18 21.50 -1.03
C GLN A 118 13.42 22.21 -0.49
N ILE A 119 14.58 21.57 -0.64
CA ILE A 119 15.88 22.06 -0.17
C ILE A 119 16.83 22.03 -1.37
N ALA A 120 17.41 23.19 -1.69
CA ALA A 120 18.34 23.36 -2.80
C ALA A 120 19.82 23.47 -2.37
N THR A 121 20.11 23.17 -1.10
CA THR A 121 21.48 23.18 -0.57
C THR A 121 22.27 22.02 -1.18
N PRO A 122 23.44 22.27 -1.79
CA PRO A 122 24.26 21.21 -2.37
C PRO A 122 24.61 20.10 -1.38
N GLY A 123 24.38 18.84 -1.77
CA GLY A 123 24.58 17.65 -0.93
C GLY A 123 23.45 17.38 0.08
N HIS A 124 22.41 18.20 0.07
CA HIS A 124 21.23 18.07 0.93
C HIS A 124 19.93 18.27 0.15
N GLU A 125 19.99 18.07 -1.17
CA GLU A 125 18.85 18.25 -2.05
C GLU A 125 17.73 17.26 -1.72
N ARG A 126 16.49 17.74 -1.75
CA ARG A 126 15.29 16.94 -1.46
C ARG A 126 14.14 17.39 -2.34
N ALA A 127 13.40 16.46 -2.91
CA ALA A 127 12.12 16.72 -3.57
C ALA A 127 11.08 17.25 -2.56
N ASN A 128 10.07 17.96 -3.05
CA ASN A 128 8.95 18.45 -2.24
C ASN A 128 8.05 17.37 -1.65
N TRP A 129 8.19 16.13 -2.12
CA TRP A 129 7.33 15.02 -1.76
C TRP A 129 8.15 13.75 -1.55
N ASN A 130 7.55 12.79 -0.86
CA ASN A 130 8.04 11.42 -0.72
C ASN A 130 6.93 10.46 -1.13
N PHE A 131 7.31 9.25 -1.53
CA PHE A 131 6.40 8.12 -1.47
C PHE A 131 6.75 7.24 -0.27
N ASP A 132 5.73 6.74 0.40
CA ASP A 132 5.87 5.78 1.48
C ASP A 132 5.45 4.41 0.97
N PHE A 133 6.13 3.37 1.44
CA PHE A 133 5.73 1.99 1.21
C PHE A 133 5.66 1.24 2.53
N SER A 134 4.79 0.22 2.56
CA SER A 134 4.79 -0.81 3.60
C SER A 134 4.49 -2.16 2.97
N ALA A 135 5.25 -3.17 3.39
CA ALA A 135 5.07 -4.57 3.05
C ALA A 135 5.03 -5.36 4.37
N ASP A 136 3.88 -5.96 4.64
CA ASP A 136 3.56 -6.70 5.86
C ASP A 136 3.27 -8.17 5.51
N THR A 137 4.01 -9.10 6.10
CA THR A 137 3.76 -10.56 5.97
C THR A 137 3.14 -11.18 7.22
N ALA A 138 2.64 -10.36 8.13
CA ALA A 138 1.96 -10.73 9.35
C ALA A 138 0.52 -10.21 9.36
N LEU A 139 -0.07 -9.87 8.20
CA LEU A 139 -1.44 -9.35 8.10
C LEU A 139 -2.41 -10.18 8.93
N GLY A 140 -3.15 -9.53 9.83
CA GLY A 140 -4.16 -10.20 10.67
C GLY A 140 -3.57 -11.17 11.69
N GLY A 141 -2.27 -11.05 12.01
CA GLY A 141 -1.56 -11.91 12.96
C GLY A 141 -0.92 -13.14 12.33
N GLY A 142 -0.67 -13.13 11.02
CA GLY A 142 0.14 -14.13 10.34
C GLY A 142 1.56 -14.24 10.94
N ASN A 143 2.25 -15.34 10.64
CA ASN A 143 3.60 -15.59 11.15
C ASN A 143 4.64 -15.75 10.03
N HIS A 144 4.32 -15.25 8.83
CA HIS A 144 5.24 -15.28 7.72
C HIS A 144 6.33 -14.21 7.88
N THR A 145 7.44 -14.44 7.17
CA THR A 145 8.55 -13.52 7.09
C THR A 145 8.69 -12.99 5.67
N LEU A 146 9.25 -11.79 5.50
CA LEU A 146 9.55 -11.19 4.19
C LEU A 146 10.30 -12.15 3.26
N ASP A 147 11.20 -12.98 3.81
CA ASP A 147 12.00 -13.92 3.01
C ASP A 147 11.19 -14.98 2.26
N GLN A 148 9.97 -15.26 2.70
CA GLN A 148 9.09 -16.26 2.07
C GLN A 148 8.47 -15.76 0.78
N PHE A 149 8.44 -14.44 0.55
CA PHE A 149 7.82 -13.82 -0.62
C PHE A 149 8.82 -12.97 -1.40
N ASN A 150 8.57 -12.77 -2.69
CA ASN A 150 9.37 -11.84 -3.48
C ASN A 150 8.60 -10.53 -3.61
N PHE A 151 9.24 -9.42 -3.21
CA PHE A 151 8.65 -8.10 -3.33
C PHE A 151 9.36 -7.32 -4.42
N LYS A 152 8.58 -6.61 -5.24
CA LYS A 152 9.08 -5.73 -6.28
C LYS A 152 8.47 -4.35 -6.15
N LEU A 153 9.31 -3.33 -6.15
CA LEU A 153 8.89 -1.94 -6.25
C LEU A 153 9.34 -1.40 -7.60
N THR A 154 8.40 -1.02 -8.45
CA THR A 154 8.68 -0.49 -9.79
C THR A 154 8.33 0.99 -9.83
N ILE A 155 9.24 1.80 -10.36
CA ILE A 155 9.05 3.23 -10.62
C ILE A 155 9.22 3.46 -12.12
N ALA A 156 8.31 4.22 -12.74
CA ALA A 156 8.40 4.57 -14.15
C ALA A 156 8.05 6.04 -14.38
N ASN A 157 8.65 6.69 -15.39
CA ASN A 157 8.29 8.07 -15.79
C ASN A 157 7.87 8.22 -17.26
N GLY A 158 7.41 7.13 -17.87
CA GLY A 158 7.05 7.05 -19.29
C GLY A 158 8.24 6.95 -20.26
N THR A 159 9.45 7.31 -19.83
CA THR A 159 10.68 7.16 -20.64
C THR A 159 11.66 6.14 -20.06
N HIS A 160 11.62 5.95 -18.75
CA HIS A 160 12.43 4.98 -18.02
C HIS A 160 11.57 4.22 -17.02
N THR A 161 11.97 2.98 -16.74
CA THR A 161 11.38 2.11 -15.74
C THR A 161 12.50 1.41 -15.00
N GLU A 162 12.46 1.47 -13.68
CA GLU A 162 13.40 0.80 -12.79
C GLU A 162 12.61 -0.07 -11.81
N THR A 163 13.06 -1.31 -11.62
CA THR A 163 12.44 -2.28 -10.71
C THR A 163 13.44 -2.66 -9.65
N PHE A 164 13.02 -2.57 -8.40
CA PHE A 164 13.81 -2.88 -7.22
C PHE A 164 13.26 -4.12 -6.55
N ASP A 165 14.14 -5.07 -6.25
CA ASP A 165 13.83 -6.25 -5.45
C ASP A 165 14.13 -5.96 -3.97
N LEU A 166 13.21 -6.35 -3.08
CA LEU A 166 13.52 -6.37 -1.65
C LEU A 166 14.56 -7.46 -1.39
N ALA A 167 15.70 -7.04 -0.85
CA ALA A 167 16.79 -7.94 -0.49
C ALA A 167 16.33 -8.91 0.60
N LYS A 168 16.64 -10.20 0.38
CA LYS A 168 16.41 -11.24 1.37
C LYS A 168 17.28 -11.03 2.61
N GLY A 169 16.83 -11.60 3.72
CA GLY A 169 17.32 -11.37 5.06
C GLY A 169 16.77 -10.07 5.66
N SER A 170 17.14 -9.81 6.91
CA SER A 170 16.68 -8.64 7.67
C SER A 170 17.39 -7.33 7.29
N SER A 171 17.78 -7.16 6.02
CA SER A 171 18.49 -5.97 5.54
C SER A 171 17.55 -4.85 5.11
N HIS A 172 16.37 -5.24 4.61
CA HIS A 172 15.30 -4.38 4.11
C HIS A 172 15.74 -3.36 3.05
N LEU A 173 16.83 -3.67 2.35
CA LEU A 173 17.31 -2.88 1.23
C LEU A 173 16.52 -3.25 -0.02
N TRP A 174 16.11 -2.24 -0.77
CA TRP A 174 15.59 -2.39 -2.12
C TRP A 174 16.74 -2.21 -3.10
N ILE A 175 16.96 -3.19 -3.98
CA ILE A 175 18.10 -3.24 -4.90
C ILE A 175 17.58 -3.24 -6.32
N SER A 176 18.04 -2.29 -7.13
CA SER A 176 17.67 -2.21 -8.55
C SER A 176 18.15 -3.45 -9.31
N GLU A 177 17.24 -4.06 -10.08
CA GLU A 177 17.53 -5.16 -10.99
C GLU A 177 18.45 -4.73 -12.13
N GLN A 178 18.37 -3.46 -12.54
CA GLN A 178 19.13 -2.92 -13.65
C GLN A 178 20.50 -2.41 -13.20
N ASN A 179 20.60 -1.90 -11.97
CA ASN A 179 21.81 -1.32 -11.42
C ASN A 179 21.94 -1.59 -9.91
N PRO A 180 22.64 -2.65 -9.48
CA PRO A 180 22.75 -3.01 -8.05
C PRO A 180 23.45 -1.98 -7.15
N SER A 181 24.01 -0.90 -7.70
CA SER A 181 24.51 0.23 -6.91
C SER A 181 23.41 1.24 -6.54
N HIS A 182 22.26 1.17 -7.21
CA HIS A 182 21.06 1.91 -6.89
C HIS A 182 20.26 1.14 -5.85
N VAL A 183 20.36 1.63 -4.61
CA VAL A 183 19.75 1.01 -3.43
C VAL A 183 19.07 2.07 -2.58
N PHE A 184 17.94 1.71 -1.98
CA PHE A 184 17.28 2.51 -0.94
C PHE A 184 16.66 1.60 0.14
N GLY A 185 16.12 2.20 1.21
CA GLY A 185 15.59 1.46 2.36
C GLY A 185 16.67 1.05 3.36
N GLY A 186 16.34 0.07 4.20
CA GLY A 186 17.24 -0.50 5.22
C GLY A 186 17.29 0.25 6.55
N ASP A 187 16.61 1.39 6.65
CA ASP A 187 16.41 2.18 7.87
C ASP A 187 14.94 2.22 8.30
N ASP A 188 14.27 1.08 8.17
CA ASP A 188 12.83 0.92 8.35
C ASP A 188 12.37 1.07 9.82
N PHE A 189 13.30 1.03 10.78
CA PHE A 189 12.99 1.09 12.20
C PHE A 189 13.80 2.19 12.88
N ASN A 190 13.17 3.35 13.07
CA ASN A 190 13.70 4.40 13.95
C ASN A 190 13.24 4.23 15.41
N HIS A 191 12.35 3.27 15.65
CA HIS A 191 11.85 2.89 16.98
C HIS A 191 12.12 1.41 17.26
N PRO A 192 12.16 0.98 18.54
CA PRO A 192 12.38 -0.43 18.87
C PRO A 192 11.28 -1.34 18.33
N ALA A 193 11.64 -2.24 17.40
CA ALA A 193 10.78 -3.33 16.93
C ALA A 193 11.25 -4.68 17.47
N THR A 194 10.31 -5.61 17.64
CA THR A 194 10.67 -6.99 17.99
C THR A 194 11.30 -7.70 16.80
N PRO A 195 12.09 -8.77 16.99
CA PRO A 195 12.60 -9.56 15.88
C PRO A 195 11.51 -10.14 14.95
N GLY A 196 10.31 -10.40 15.49
CA GLY A 196 9.17 -10.84 14.67
C GLY A 196 8.72 -9.75 13.71
N VAL A 197 8.51 -8.53 14.21
CA VAL A 197 8.15 -7.35 13.40
C VAL A 197 9.24 -7.05 12.37
N MET A 198 10.51 -7.02 12.78
CA MET A 198 11.61 -6.81 11.83
C MET A 198 11.72 -7.93 10.79
N GLY A 199 11.21 -9.14 11.07
CA GLY A 199 11.20 -10.23 10.10
C GLY A 199 10.03 -10.18 9.13
N SER A 200 8.97 -9.43 9.44
CA SER A 200 7.70 -9.42 8.69
C SER A 200 7.34 -8.06 8.10
N GLN A 201 8.03 -6.97 8.47
CA GLN A 201 7.75 -5.62 8.00
C GLN A 201 8.95 -5.02 7.24
N ALA A 202 8.68 -4.49 6.05
CA ALA A 202 9.57 -3.59 5.35
C ALA A 202 8.81 -2.32 5.00
N GLU A 203 9.28 -1.18 5.48
CA GLU A 203 8.55 0.09 5.38
C GLU A 203 9.47 1.30 5.43
N ASN A 204 9.20 2.31 4.60
CA ASN A 204 10.03 3.51 4.57
C ASN A 204 9.35 4.68 3.84
N SER A 205 9.96 5.87 3.95
CA SER A 205 9.63 7.08 3.20
C SER A 205 10.77 7.48 2.28
N VAL A 206 10.51 7.48 0.97
CA VAL A 206 11.55 7.58 -0.05
C VAL A 206 11.42 8.88 -0.84
N ASN A 207 12.55 9.57 -1.04
CA ASN A 207 12.61 10.83 -1.77
C ASN A 207 13.32 10.64 -3.12
N LEU A 208 12.67 11.04 -4.21
CA LEU A 208 13.22 10.89 -5.57
C LEU A 208 14.49 11.71 -5.85
N ALA A 209 14.90 12.62 -4.96
CA ALA A 209 16.16 13.35 -5.11
C ALA A 209 17.40 12.50 -4.82
N PHE A 210 17.24 11.29 -4.28
CA PHE A 210 18.35 10.45 -3.87
C PHE A 210 19.00 9.70 -5.04
N HIS A 211 20.25 9.28 -4.81
CA HIS A 211 21.09 8.61 -5.81
C HIS A 211 20.50 7.32 -6.37
N ALA A 212 19.64 6.64 -5.61
CA ALA A 212 18.94 5.44 -6.06
C ALA A 212 18.12 5.64 -7.35
N PHE A 213 17.84 6.89 -7.73
CA PHE A 213 17.01 7.21 -8.88
C PHE A 213 17.78 7.96 -9.97
N ASP A 214 19.11 7.97 -9.95
CA ASP A 214 19.92 8.78 -10.88
C ASP A 214 19.74 8.34 -12.36
N ASP A 215 19.24 7.12 -12.60
CA ASP A 215 18.90 6.61 -13.94
C ASP A 215 17.64 7.26 -14.55
N PHE A 216 16.80 7.92 -13.74
CA PHE A 216 15.71 8.78 -14.23
C PHE A 216 16.20 10.15 -14.74
N GLY A 217 17.52 10.36 -14.76
CA GLY A 217 18.18 11.55 -15.28
C GLY A 217 18.66 12.50 -14.18
N SER A 218 19.07 13.71 -14.61
CA SER A 218 19.56 14.71 -13.67
C SER A 218 18.51 15.05 -12.62
N LEU A 219 18.92 15.48 -11.42
CA LEU A 219 18.00 15.92 -10.38
C LEU A 219 16.98 16.97 -10.87
N ALA A 220 17.43 17.92 -11.69
CA ALA A 220 16.55 18.93 -12.29
C ALA A 220 15.52 18.32 -13.25
N THR A 221 15.89 17.26 -13.99
CA THR A 221 14.99 16.54 -14.90
C THR A 221 13.95 15.75 -14.11
N ARG A 222 14.39 15.00 -13.09
CA ARG A 222 13.50 14.16 -12.26
C ARG A 222 12.42 14.97 -11.58
N LEU A 223 12.76 16.18 -11.16
CA LEU A 223 11.86 17.04 -10.40
C LEU A 223 11.23 18.15 -11.26
N ALA A 224 11.33 18.06 -12.58
CA ALA A 224 10.74 19.06 -13.47
C ALA A 224 9.20 19.01 -13.43
N SER A 225 8.57 20.17 -13.63
CA SER A 225 7.12 20.24 -13.89
C SER A 225 6.76 19.49 -15.17
N GLY A 226 5.61 18.82 -15.17
CA GLY A 226 5.15 17.95 -16.24
C GLY A 226 5.76 16.54 -16.22
N GLN A 227 6.56 16.19 -15.21
CA GLN A 227 6.93 14.80 -14.97
C GLN A 227 5.74 14.02 -14.42
N HIS A 228 5.65 12.77 -14.85
CA HIS A 228 4.67 11.79 -14.37
C HIS A 228 5.43 10.59 -13.84
N TYR A 229 5.06 10.10 -12.67
CA TYR A 229 5.62 8.87 -12.10
C TYR A 229 4.52 7.86 -11.85
N GLU A 230 4.78 6.61 -12.22
CA GLU A 230 3.98 5.45 -11.83
C GLU A 230 4.79 4.64 -10.83
N ILE A 231 4.22 4.39 -9.65
CA ILE A 231 4.88 3.66 -8.56
C ILE A 231 4.02 2.44 -8.24
N THR A 232 4.59 1.26 -8.39
CA THR A 232 3.91 -0.01 -8.12
C THR A 232 4.68 -0.80 -7.07
N LEU A 233 3.99 -1.33 -6.07
CA LEU A 233 4.53 -2.30 -5.12
C LEU A 233 3.76 -3.61 -5.29
N GLN A 234 4.49 -4.70 -5.46
CA GLN A 234 3.94 -6.02 -5.76
C GLN A 234 4.58 -7.07 -4.88
N THR A 235 3.79 -8.07 -4.49
CA THR A 235 4.27 -9.27 -3.82
C THR A 235 3.96 -10.50 -4.66
N PHE A 236 4.92 -11.42 -4.70
CA PHE A 236 4.82 -12.68 -5.42
C PHE A 236 5.09 -13.85 -4.50
N GLU A 237 4.29 -14.91 -4.68
CA GLU A 237 4.53 -16.23 -4.11
C GLU A 237 4.67 -17.22 -5.27
N HIS A 238 5.73 -18.02 -5.29
CA HIS A 238 5.97 -18.99 -6.37
C HIS A 238 5.88 -18.42 -7.82
N HIS A 239 6.20 -17.13 -8.01
CA HIS A 239 6.07 -16.35 -9.26
C HIS A 239 4.65 -15.91 -9.64
N GLU A 240 3.65 -16.18 -8.81
CA GLU A 240 2.30 -15.64 -8.97
C GLU A 240 2.19 -14.34 -8.17
N GLN A 241 1.63 -13.29 -8.78
CA GLN A 241 1.37 -12.05 -8.07
C GLN A 241 0.20 -12.27 -7.11
N ILE A 242 0.45 -12.02 -5.83
CA ILE A 242 -0.51 -12.25 -4.76
C ILE A 242 -0.99 -10.95 -4.08
N ALA A 243 -0.35 -9.82 -4.35
CA ALA A 243 -0.84 -8.51 -3.95
C ALA A 243 -0.15 -7.44 -4.81
N ALA A 244 -0.84 -6.34 -5.10
CA ALA A 244 -0.23 -5.20 -5.79
C ALA A 244 -0.98 -3.90 -5.53
N VAL A 245 -0.26 -2.81 -5.41
CA VAL A 245 -0.81 -1.45 -5.37
C VAL A 245 -0.07 -0.57 -6.35
N HIS A 246 -0.77 0.44 -6.87
CA HIS A 246 -0.26 1.34 -7.90
C HIS A 246 -0.70 2.77 -7.62
N ASN A 247 0.25 3.69 -7.58
CA ASN A 247 0.01 5.12 -7.39
C ASN A 247 0.62 5.90 -8.56
N SER A 248 -0.12 6.89 -9.07
CA SER A 248 0.38 7.84 -10.06
C SER A 248 0.71 9.18 -9.39
N VAL A 249 1.78 9.84 -9.81
CA VAL A 249 2.19 11.17 -9.32
C VAL A 249 2.42 12.10 -10.51
N VAL A 250 1.80 13.28 -10.48
CA VAL A 250 1.99 14.33 -11.49
C VAL A 250 2.66 15.54 -10.85
N LEU A 251 3.80 15.97 -11.41
CA LEU A 251 4.53 17.13 -10.91
C LEU A 251 4.03 18.41 -11.59
N MET A 252 3.55 19.37 -10.79
CA MET A 252 2.99 20.64 -11.24
C MET A 252 3.85 21.81 -10.78
N ALA A 253 3.78 22.92 -11.51
CA ALA A 253 4.56 24.14 -11.22
C ALA A 253 4.05 24.89 -9.98
#